data_AF-A0A7J8GKN1-F1
#
_entry.id   AF-A0A7J8GKN1-F1
#
_cell.length_a   1.000
_cell.length_b   1.000
_cell.length_c   1.000
_cell.angle_alpha   90.00
_cell.angle_beta   90.00
_cell.angle_gamma   90.00
#
_symmetry.space_group_name_H-M   'P 1'
#
loop_
_entity.id
_entity.type
_entity.pdbx_description
1 polymer ?
#
loop_
_entity_poly.entity_id
_entity_poly.type
_entity_poly.pdbx_seq_one_letter_code
_entity_poly.pdbx_strand_id
1 'polypeptide(L)'
;MIMIRSIFLFLDRTYVLQNSMLPSIWDMGLELFRNHIISDKMVQSKTIDGILLLIEQERNGEAVDRSLLRSLLSMLSDLQVYKDSFELKFLEETNCLYAAEGQRLMQEREVPEYLNHVSKRLEEEGDRVITYLDHSTQKPLIACVEKQLLGEHLTAILQKGLDHLLDENRVPDLTQMYQLFSRVKGGQQILLQHWSEYIKTFGTTIVINPEKDKDMVQDLLDFKDRVDHVIEVCFQRNEKFINLMKESFETFINKRPNKPAELIAKHVDSKLRAGNKEATDEELERILDKIMIIFRFIHGTRVMAVC
;
A
#
# COMPACT_ATOMS: atom_id res chain seq x y z
N MET A 1 -15.13 14.90 41.63
CA MET A 1 -14.64 13.77 42.46
C MET A 1 -13.25 13.99 43.07
N ILE A 2 -12.29 14.62 42.39
CA ILE A 2 -10.91 14.82 42.93
C ILE A 2 -10.92 15.52 44.29
N MET A 3 -11.70 16.59 44.45
CA MET A 3 -11.82 17.32 45.73
C MET A 3 -12.38 16.45 46.86
N ILE A 4 -13.42 15.65 46.57
CA ILE A 4 -14.02 14.72 47.55
C ILE A 4 -12.99 13.66 47.96
N ARG A 5 -12.28 13.06 46.99
CA ARG A 5 -11.21 12.10 47.30
C ARG A 5 -10.11 12.71 48.16
N SER A 6 -9.72 13.96 47.91
CA SER A 6 -8.69 14.64 48.72
C SER A 6 -9.15 14.87 50.17
N ILE A 7 -10.42 15.23 50.37
CA ILE A 7 -11.00 15.39 51.71
C ILE A 7 -11.08 14.03 52.43
N PHE A 8 -11.50 12.99 51.72
CA PHE A 8 -11.68 11.64 52.27
C PHE A 8 -10.48 10.71 52.01
N LEU A 9 -9.29 11.26 51.79
CA LEU A 9 -8.11 10.49 51.40
C LEU A 9 -7.74 9.44 52.44
N PHE A 10 -7.86 9.78 53.73
CA PHE A 10 -7.60 8.87 54.82
C PHE A 10 -8.54 7.66 54.80
N LEU A 11 -9.84 7.89 54.54
CA LEU A 11 -10.85 6.83 54.44
C LEU A 11 -10.54 5.89 53.26
N ASP A 12 -10.23 6.46 52.10
CA ASP A 12 -9.94 5.73 50.86
C ASP A 12 -8.65 4.88 51.00
N ARG A 13 -7.62 5.40 51.67
CA ARG A 13 -6.31 4.73 51.82
C ARG A 13 -6.19 3.80 53.02
N THR A 14 -7.09 3.85 53.98
CA THR A 14 -7.06 2.97 55.16
C THR A 14 -8.15 1.91 55.10
N TYR A 15 -9.41 2.34 55.20
CA TYR A 15 -10.54 1.42 55.25
C TYR A 15 -10.84 0.79 53.89
N VAL A 16 -11.01 1.61 52.84
CA VAL A 16 -11.39 1.09 51.52
C VAL A 16 -10.29 0.21 50.94
N LEU A 17 -9.02 0.64 51.04
CA LEU A 17 -7.88 -0.14 50.56
C LEU A 17 -7.73 -1.52 51.24
N GLN A 18 -8.19 -1.69 52.48
CA GLN A 18 -8.15 -2.97 53.20
C GLN A 18 -9.32 -3.89 52.85
N ASN A 19 -10.38 -3.37 52.21
CA ASN A 19 -11.59 -4.11 51.89
C ASN A 19 -11.71 -4.29 50.38
N SER A 20 -11.23 -5.42 49.85
CA SER A 20 -11.21 -5.70 48.40
C SER A 20 -12.58 -5.75 47.73
N MET A 21 -13.67 -5.85 48.50
CA MET A 21 -15.04 -5.86 48.00
C MET A 21 -15.62 -4.45 47.78
N LEU A 22 -14.96 -3.41 48.29
CA LEU A 22 -15.43 -2.03 48.17
C LEU A 22 -14.62 -1.28 47.09
N PRO A 23 -15.29 -0.63 46.12
CA PRO A 23 -14.60 0.22 45.14
C PRO A 23 -14.00 1.45 45.83
N SER A 24 -12.93 2.01 45.25
CA SER A 24 -12.40 3.30 45.71
C SER A 24 -13.45 4.40 45.57
N ILE A 25 -13.27 5.52 46.28
CA ILE A 25 -14.19 6.67 46.13
C ILE A 25 -14.23 7.16 44.67
N TRP A 26 -13.11 7.03 43.96
CA TRP A 26 -13.03 7.35 42.54
C TRP A 26 -13.87 6.39 41.69
N ASP A 27 -13.66 5.08 41.86
CA ASP A 27 -14.35 4.04 41.08
C ASP A 27 -15.85 4.05 41.36
N MET A 28 -16.26 4.27 42.61
CA MET A 28 -17.66 4.47 42.99
C MET A 28 -18.27 5.66 42.24
N GLY A 29 -17.54 6.76 42.10
CA GLY A 29 -17.99 7.92 41.32
C GLY A 29 -18.17 7.63 39.84
N LEU A 30 -17.23 6.89 39.25
CA LEU A 30 -17.31 6.44 37.86
C LEU A 30 -18.50 5.48 37.66
N GLU A 31 -18.71 4.55 38.59
CA GLU A 31 -19.84 3.61 38.56
C GLU A 31 -21.19 4.34 38.63
N LEU A 32 -21.33 5.32 39.53
CA LEU A 32 -22.54 6.15 39.61
C LEU A 32 -22.78 6.94 38.32
N PHE A 33 -21.73 7.56 37.76
CA PHE A 33 -21.85 8.31 36.51
C PHE A 33 -22.21 7.39 35.32
N ARG A 34 -21.58 6.22 35.26
CA ARG A 34 -21.92 5.18 34.27
C ARG A 34 -23.40 4.82 34.38
N ASN A 35 -23.85 4.41 35.56
CA ASN A 35 -25.19 3.86 35.76
C ASN A 35 -26.32 4.88 35.56
N HIS A 36 -26.10 6.14 35.91
CA HIS A 36 -27.17 7.14 35.88
C HIS A 36 -27.11 8.10 34.69
N ILE A 37 -25.94 8.32 34.08
CA ILE A 37 -25.79 9.28 32.98
C ILE A 37 -25.53 8.57 31.65
N ILE A 38 -24.47 7.77 31.56
CA ILE A 38 -24.05 7.17 30.29
C ILE A 38 -24.83 5.89 29.95
N SER A 39 -25.35 5.18 30.94
CA SER A 39 -26.25 4.04 30.72
C SER A 39 -27.69 4.47 30.40
N ASP A 40 -28.03 5.76 30.54
CA ASP A 40 -29.29 6.26 29.99
C ASP A 40 -29.23 6.19 28.46
N LYS A 41 -30.19 5.47 27.87
CA LYS A 41 -30.17 5.16 26.43
C LYS A 41 -30.19 6.40 25.55
N MET A 42 -30.93 7.44 25.95
CA MET A 42 -31.07 8.65 25.13
C MET A 42 -29.77 9.47 25.17
N VAL A 43 -29.19 9.62 26.36
CA VAL A 43 -27.90 10.30 26.54
C VAL A 43 -26.80 9.53 25.80
N GLN A 44 -26.77 8.20 25.95
CA GLN A 44 -25.79 7.34 25.29
C GLN A 44 -25.86 7.50 23.77
N SER A 45 -27.03 7.24 23.16
CA SER A 45 -27.17 7.32 21.70
C SER A 45 -26.78 8.70 21.21
N LYS A 46 -27.34 9.76 21.80
CA LYS A 46 -27.05 11.13 21.36
C LYS A 46 -25.58 11.50 21.49
N THR A 47 -24.89 10.99 22.52
CA THR A 47 -23.44 11.23 22.70
C THR A 47 -22.65 10.48 21.65
N ILE A 48 -22.92 9.18 21.45
CA ILE A 48 -22.21 8.35 20.47
C ILE A 48 -22.44 8.87 19.05
N ASP A 49 -23.69 9.07 18.67
CA ASP A 49 -24.08 9.55 17.34
C ASP A 49 -23.50 10.96 17.09
N GLY A 50 -23.44 11.81 18.12
CA GLY A 50 -22.80 13.13 18.04
C GLY A 50 -21.27 13.06 17.86
N ILE A 51 -20.59 12.14 18.54
CA ILE A 51 -19.14 11.90 18.35
C ILE A 51 -18.89 11.42 16.92
N LEU A 52 -19.68 10.45 16.44
CA LEU A 52 -19.55 9.90 15.09
C LEU A 52 -19.77 10.96 14.02
N LEU A 53 -20.78 11.81 14.18
CA LEU A 53 -21.05 12.94 13.30
C LEU A 53 -19.85 13.91 13.22
N LEU A 54 -19.24 14.26 14.35
CA LEU A 54 -18.06 15.12 14.36
C LEU A 54 -16.87 14.46 13.63
N ILE A 55 -16.68 13.15 13.78
CA ILE A 55 -15.63 12.43 13.07
C ILE A 55 -15.89 12.41 11.56
N GLU A 56 -17.15 12.20 11.14
CA GLU A 56 -17.55 12.25 9.74
C GLU A 56 -17.32 13.65 9.12
N GLN A 57 -17.71 14.71 9.84
CA GLN A 57 -17.44 16.09 9.43
C GLN A 57 -15.94 16.35 9.27
N GLU A 58 -15.11 15.88 10.21
CA GLU A 58 -13.66 16.01 10.10
C GLU A 58 -13.09 15.27 8.89
N ARG A 59 -13.60 14.06 8.58
CA ARG A 59 -13.20 13.31 7.36
C ARG A 59 -13.55 14.06 6.07
N ASN A 60 -14.56 14.91 6.10
CA ASN A 60 -14.97 15.76 4.99
C ASN A 60 -14.22 17.10 4.95
N GLY A 61 -13.28 17.33 5.88
CA GLY A 61 -12.43 18.52 5.93
C GLY A 61 -12.98 19.65 6.79
N GLU A 62 -14.06 19.43 7.53
CA GLU A 62 -14.57 20.41 8.50
C GLU A 62 -13.69 20.45 9.75
N ALA A 63 -13.51 21.64 10.32
CA ALA A 63 -12.80 21.79 11.58
C ALA A 63 -13.70 21.39 12.75
N VAL A 64 -13.23 20.45 13.57
CA VAL A 64 -13.94 19.99 14.77
C VAL A 64 -13.12 20.20 16.04
N ASP A 65 -13.79 20.29 17.18
CA ASP A 65 -13.13 20.40 18.48
C ASP A 65 -12.53 19.05 18.90
N ARG A 66 -11.26 18.83 18.51
CA ARG A 66 -10.47 17.65 18.87
C ARG A 66 -10.30 17.48 20.37
N SER A 67 -10.33 18.57 21.16
CA SER A 67 -10.18 18.50 22.61
C SER A 67 -11.44 17.98 23.30
N LEU A 68 -12.61 18.36 22.76
CA LEU A 68 -13.90 17.83 23.16
C LEU A 68 -13.99 16.34 22.86
N LEU A 69 -13.64 15.93 21.63
CA LEU A 69 -13.62 14.52 21.23
C LEU A 69 -12.71 13.69 22.13
N ARG A 70 -11.47 14.16 22.36
CA ARG A 70 -10.53 13.49 23.27
C ARG A 70 -11.11 13.35 24.67
N SER A 71 -11.73 14.39 25.20
CA SER A 71 -12.29 14.37 26.56
C SER A 71 -13.47 13.40 26.67
N LEU A 72 -14.37 13.40 25.69
CA LEU A 72 -15.53 12.49 25.67
C LEU A 72 -15.10 11.03 25.50
N LEU A 73 -14.18 10.74 24.58
CA LEU A 73 -13.69 9.39 24.34
C LEU A 73 -12.85 8.86 25.50
N SER A 74 -12.03 9.73 26.14
CA SER A 74 -11.31 9.39 27.37
C SER A 74 -12.29 9.05 28.49
N MET A 75 -13.37 9.84 28.64
CA MET A 75 -14.45 9.54 29.59
C MET A 75 -15.10 8.18 29.28
N LEU A 76 -15.40 7.85 28.02
CA LEU A 76 -15.96 6.54 27.67
C LEU A 76 -14.99 5.38 27.98
N SER A 77 -13.68 5.61 27.87
CA SER A 77 -12.64 4.62 28.21
C SER A 77 -12.52 4.44 29.72
N ASP A 78 -12.48 5.54 30.50
CA ASP A 78 -12.50 5.53 31.97
C ASP A 78 -13.76 4.86 32.52
N LEU A 79 -14.90 5.05 31.84
CA LEU A 79 -16.16 4.40 32.15
C LEU A 79 -16.28 2.99 31.55
N GLN A 80 -15.24 2.44 30.91
CA GLN A 80 -15.20 1.08 30.35
C GLN A 80 -16.36 0.75 29.39
N VAL A 81 -16.92 1.75 28.71
CA VAL A 81 -18.00 1.58 27.73
C VAL A 81 -17.55 1.87 26.30
N TYR A 82 -16.32 2.36 26.13
CA TYR A 82 -15.75 2.72 24.82
C TYR A 82 -15.88 1.59 23.78
N LYS A 83 -15.44 0.38 24.11
CA LYS A 83 -15.42 -0.73 23.13
C LYS A 83 -16.83 -1.14 22.70
N ASP A 84 -17.70 -1.36 23.68
CA ASP A 84 -19.02 -1.92 23.43
C ASP A 84 -20.01 -0.89 22.87
N SER A 85 -19.91 0.38 23.30
CA SER A 85 -20.88 1.43 22.94
C SER A 85 -20.44 2.30 21.78
N PHE A 86 -19.12 2.54 21.62
CA PHE A 86 -18.57 3.42 20.60
C PHE A 86 -17.82 2.65 19.50
N GLU A 87 -16.79 1.86 19.85
CA GLU A 87 -15.84 1.30 18.88
C GLU A 87 -16.52 0.42 17.83
N LEU A 88 -17.50 -0.40 18.24
CA LEU A 88 -18.27 -1.22 17.30
C LEU A 88 -19.00 -0.39 16.25
N LYS A 89 -19.78 0.61 16.68
CA LYS A 89 -20.51 1.52 15.77
C LYS A 89 -19.57 2.35 14.91
N PHE A 90 -18.49 2.86 15.51
CA PHE A 90 -17.46 3.62 14.81
C PHE A 90 -16.83 2.81 13.66
N LEU A 91 -16.49 1.54 13.91
CA LEU A 91 -15.91 0.67 12.89
C LEU A 91 -16.94 0.29 11.82
N GLU A 92 -18.20 0.05 12.18
CA GLU A 92 -19.28 -0.21 11.22
C GLU A 92 -19.49 0.99 10.27
N GLU A 93 -19.67 2.20 10.81
CA GLU A 93 -19.85 3.41 9.99
C GLU A 93 -18.62 3.71 9.13
N THR A 94 -17.42 3.53 9.70
CA THR A 94 -16.17 3.68 8.95
C THR A 94 -16.06 2.67 7.82
N ASN A 95 -16.54 1.43 8.02
CA ASN A 95 -16.55 0.41 6.99
C ASN A 95 -17.49 0.79 5.84
N CYS A 96 -18.70 1.25 6.16
CA CYS A 96 -19.67 1.70 5.16
C CYS A 96 -19.17 2.93 4.38
N LEU A 97 -18.59 3.91 5.08
CA LEU A 97 -18.06 5.12 4.48
C LEU A 97 -16.94 4.80 3.48
N TYR A 98 -15.92 4.04 3.88
CA TYR A 98 -14.81 3.72 2.99
C TYR A 98 -15.18 2.73 1.88
N ALA A 99 -16.17 1.86 2.09
CA ALA A 99 -16.71 1.03 1.02
C ALA A 99 -17.35 1.88 -0.09
N ALA A 100 -18.15 2.87 0.28
CA ALA A 100 -18.76 3.80 -0.68
C ALA A 100 -17.70 4.71 -1.34
N GLU A 101 -16.74 5.20 -0.56
CA GLU A 101 -15.66 6.06 -1.06
C GLU A 101 -14.75 5.32 -2.06
N GLY A 102 -14.38 4.07 -1.78
CA GLY A 102 -13.57 3.24 -2.68
C GLY A 102 -14.26 3.00 -4.02
N GLN A 103 -15.54 2.59 -4.00
CA GLN A 103 -16.32 2.38 -5.22
C GLN A 103 -16.45 3.65 -6.06
N ARG A 104 -16.77 4.78 -5.42
CA ARG A 104 -16.95 6.07 -6.08
C ARG A 104 -15.65 6.59 -6.68
N LEU A 105 -14.57 6.64 -5.90
CA LEU A 105 -13.30 7.21 -6.35
C LEU A 105 -12.60 6.35 -7.41
N MET A 106 -12.78 5.03 -7.41
CA MET A 106 -12.25 4.18 -8.48
C MET A 106 -12.85 4.51 -9.86
N GLN A 107 -14.09 4.99 -9.89
CA GLN A 107 -14.76 5.42 -11.11
C GLN A 107 -14.38 6.85 -11.49
N GLU A 108 -14.29 7.75 -10.52
CA GLU A 108 -14.09 9.18 -10.76
C GLU A 108 -12.64 9.59 -11.03
N ARG A 109 -11.64 8.86 -10.50
CA ARG A 109 -10.23 9.27 -10.51
C ARG A 109 -9.31 8.30 -11.22
N GLU A 110 -8.17 8.82 -11.67
CA GLU A 110 -7.06 8.02 -12.17
C GLU A 110 -6.31 7.31 -11.03
N VAL A 111 -5.62 6.22 -11.37
CA VAL A 111 -4.94 5.37 -10.37
C VAL A 111 -3.92 6.14 -9.52
N PRO A 112 -3.04 7.00 -10.05
CA PRO A 112 -2.15 7.81 -9.22
C PRO A 112 -2.86 8.67 -8.18
N GLU A 113 -3.93 9.36 -8.58
CA GLU A 113 -4.70 10.22 -7.69
C GLU A 113 -5.45 9.42 -6.63
N TYR A 114 -5.96 8.24 -7.02
CA TYR A 114 -6.58 7.30 -6.10
C TYR A 114 -5.59 6.80 -5.04
N LEU A 115 -4.40 6.33 -5.44
CA LEU A 115 -3.40 5.83 -4.49
C LEU A 115 -2.90 6.92 -3.53
N ASN A 116 -2.72 8.15 -4.03
CA ASN A 116 -2.41 9.30 -3.18
C ASN A 116 -3.51 9.57 -2.16
N HIS A 117 -4.77 9.48 -2.58
CA HIS A 117 -5.92 9.60 -1.68
C HIS A 117 -5.94 8.51 -0.61
N VAL A 118 -5.66 7.25 -0.97
CA VAL A 118 -5.54 6.16 0.00
C VAL A 118 -4.44 6.43 1.03
N SER A 119 -3.27 6.85 0.59
CA SER A 119 -2.16 7.19 1.49
C SER A 119 -2.56 8.30 2.46
N LYS A 120 -3.20 9.36 1.95
CA LYS A 120 -3.72 10.46 2.75
C LYS A 120 -4.72 9.99 3.80
N ARG A 121 -5.69 9.13 3.44
CA ARG A 121 -6.66 8.57 4.40
C ARG A 121 -5.99 7.75 5.50
N LEU A 122 -4.99 6.94 5.16
CA LEU A 122 -4.24 6.16 6.16
C LEU A 122 -3.48 7.07 7.14
N GLU A 123 -2.91 8.18 6.66
CA GLU A 123 -2.26 9.18 7.51
C GLU A 123 -3.27 9.92 8.41
N GLU A 124 -4.40 10.36 7.85
CA GLU A 124 -5.48 11.03 8.60
C GLU A 124 -6.05 10.13 9.70
N GLU A 125 -6.32 8.86 9.42
CA GLU A 125 -6.80 7.90 10.43
C GLU A 125 -5.72 7.57 11.46
N GLY A 126 -4.45 7.55 11.06
CA GLY A 126 -3.32 7.41 11.98
C GLY A 126 -3.20 8.59 12.96
N ASP A 127 -3.29 9.82 12.46
CA ASP A 127 -3.32 11.04 13.27
C ASP A 127 -4.53 11.06 14.21
N ARG A 128 -5.69 10.63 13.73
CA ARG A 128 -6.92 10.53 14.51
C ARG A 128 -6.77 9.64 15.74
N VAL A 129 -6.10 8.50 15.57
CA VAL A 129 -5.78 7.60 16.68
C VAL A 129 -4.91 8.29 17.73
N ILE A 130 -3.85 8.97 17.30
CA ILE A 130 -2.94 9.67 18.21
C ILE A 130 -3.66 10.85 18.90
N THR A 131 -4.61 11.46 18.19
CA THR A 131 -5.26 12.69 18.65
C THR A 131 -6.38 12.42 19.65
N TYR A 132 -7.29 11.47 19.42
CA TYR A 132 -8.44 11.31 20.32
C TYR A 132 -9.05 9.91 20.44
N LEU A 133 -8.67 8.93 19.60
CA LEU A 133 -9.16 7.55 19.78
C LEU A 133 -8.30 6.76 20.76
N ASP A 134 -8.87 5.68 21.28
CA ASP A 134 -8.09 4.70 22.06
C ASP A 134 -7.08 3.97 21.15
N HIS A 135 -5.86 3.74 21.66
CA HIS A 135 -4.83 3.01 20.91
C HIS A 135 -5.27 1.60 20.51
N SER A 136 -6.21 0.97 21.22
CA SER A 136 -6.76 -0.33 20.83
C SER A 136 -7.47 -0.30 19.50
N THR A 137 -8.00 0.86 19.09
CA THR A 137 -8.75 1.05 17.85
C THR A 137 -7.85 1.14 16.61
N GLN A 138 -6.55 1.42 16.78
CA GLN A 138 -5.64 1.62 15.64
C GLN A 138 -5.62 0.44 14.67
N LYS A 139 -5.42 -0.77 15.20
CA LYS A 139 -5.32 -1.97 14.38
C LYS A 139 -6.62 -2.29 13.62
N PRO A 140 -7.81 -2.35 14.26
CA PRO A 140 -9.04 -2.62 13.53
C PRO A 140 -9.43 -1.49 12.57
N LEU A 141 -9.17 -0.23 12.93
CA LEU A 141 -9.45 0.93 12.05
C LEU A 141 -8.61 0.89 10.78
N ILE A 142 -7.28 0.77 10.90
CA ILE A 142 -6.39 0.74 9.74
C ILE A 142 -6.69 -0.49 8.87
N ALA A 143 -6.96 -1.65 9.47
CA ALA A 143 -7.36 -2.84 8.71
C ALA A 143 -8.68 -2.63 7.94
N CYS A 144 -9.62 -1.86 8.50
CA CYS A 144 -10.87 -1.51 7.83
C CYS A 144 -10.60 -0.64 6.59
N VAL A 145 -9.78 0.41 6.73
CA VAL A 145 -9.40 1.32 5.64
C VAL A 145 -8.65 0.56 4.54
N GLU A 146 -7.64 -0.22 4.90
CA GLU A 146 -6.84 -1.02 3.96
C GLU A 146 -7.71 -2.05 3.23
N LYS A 147 -8.66 -2.70 3.91
CA LYS A 147 -9.59 -3.62 3.27
C LYS A 147 -10.47 -2.89 2.24
N GLN A 148 -11.14 -1.82 2.65
CA GLN A 148 -12.16 -1.17 1.82
C GLN A 148 -11.55 -0.39 0.65
N LEU A 149 -10.46 0.34 0.87
CA LEU A 149 -9.86 1.17 -0.18
C LEU A 149 -8.84 0.43 -1.05
N LEU A 150 -8.21 -0.63 -0.56
CA LEU A 150 -7.23 -1.40 -1.34
C LEU A 150 -7.71 -2.81 -1.60
N GLY A 151 -8.03 -3.57 -0.55
CA GLY A 151 -8.34 -5.00 -0.64
C GLY A 151 -9.46 -5.36 -1.62
N GLU A 152 -10.59 -4.65 -1.57
CA GLU A 152 -11.73 -4.88 -2.46
C GLU A 152 -11.48 -4.43 -3.91
N HIS A 153 -10.37 -3.71 -4.17
CA HIS A 153 -10.11 -3.04 -5.44
C HIS A 153 -8.76 -3.39 -6.09
N LEU A 154 -7.95 -4.28 -5.50
CA LEU A 154 -6.60 -4.61 -5.97
C LEU A 154 -6.53 -4.91 -7.48
N THR A 155 -7.38 -5.84 -7.95
CA THR A 155 -7.40 -6.24 -9.36
C THR A 155 -7.83 -5.09 -10.27
N ALA A 156 -8.85 -4.32 -9.86
CA ALA A 156 -9.38 -3.21 -10.65
C ALA A 156 -8.35 -2.08 -10.80
N ILE A 157 -7.60 -1.78 -9.73
CA ILE A 157 -6.51 -0.79 -9.75
C ILE A 157 -5.44 -1.20 -10.76
N LEU A 158 -4.99 -2.46 -10.74
CA LEU A 158 -3.96 -2.95 -11.64
C LEU A 158 -4.43 -2.99 -13.09
N GLN A 159 -5.64 -3.49 -13.34
CA GLN A 159 -6.23 -3.56 -14.68
C GLN A 159 -6.43 -2.17 -15.30
N LYS A 160 -6.78 -1.15 -14.49
CA LYS A 160 -7.04 0.20 -14.98
C LYS A 160 -5.74 0.97 -15.25
N GLY A 161 -4.70 0.81 -14.43
CA GLY A 161 -3.58 1.74 -14.43
C GLY A 161 -2.17 1.18 -14.46
N LEU A 162 -1.92 -0.10 -14.16
CA LEU A 162 -0.54 -0.59 -14.02
C LEU A 162 0.25 -0.41 -15.33
N ASP A 163 -0.33 -0.83 -16.45
CA ASP A 163 0.35 -0.80 -17.76
C ASP A 163 0.76 0.63 -18.13
N HIS A 164 -0.16 1.60 -17.97
CA HIS A 164 0.11 3.01 -18.22
C HIS A 164 1.24 3.56 -17.35
N LEU A 165 1.29 3.21 -16.06
CA LEU A 165 2.35 3.66 -15.15
C LEU A 165 3.72 3.09 -15.53
N LEU A 166 3.77 1.85 -16.03
CA LEU A 166 4.99 1.20 -16.48
C LEU A 166 5.47 1.76 -17.83
N ASP A 167 4.54 2.01 -18.75
CA ASP A 167 4.83 2.59 -20.07
C ASP A 167 5.42 4.00 -19.94
N GLU A 168 4.80 4.85 -19.11
CA GLU A 168 5.23 6.22 -18.84
C GLU A 168 6.37 6.33 -17.81
N ASN A 169 6.84 5.21 -17.25
CA ASN A 169 7.90 5.15 -16.24
C ASN A 169 7.63 6.07 -15.03
N ARG A 170 6.39 6.02 -14.50
CA ARG A 170 5.92 6.83 -13.37
C ARG A 170 6.45 6.30 -12.03
N VAL A 171 7.76 6.43 -11.80
CA VAL A 171 8.49 5.87 -10.65
C VAL A 171 7.86 6.21 -9.28
N PRO A 172 7.44 7.46 -8.98
CA PRO A 172 6.84 7.77 -7.69
C PRO A 172 5.52 7.02 -7.45
N ASP A 173 4.68 6.96 -8.48
CA ASP A 173 3.36 6.32 -8.41
C ASP A 173 3.50 4.78 -8.28
N LEU A 174 4.47 4.18 -8.98
CA LEU A 174 4.80 2.75 -8.86
C LEU A 174 5.37 2.40 -7.47
N THR A 175 6.17 3.29 -6.89
CA THR A 175 6.72 3.12 -5.53
C THR A 175 5.59 3.13 -4.50
N GLN A 176 4.68 4.10 -4.61
CA GLN A 176 3.51 4.18 -3.73
C GLN A 176 2.59 2.96 -3.89
N MET A 177 2.34 2.54 -5.13
CA MET A 177 1.57 1.32 -5.41
C MET A 177 2.17 0.11 -4.71
N TYR A 178 3.49 -0.11 -4.83
CA TYR A 178 4.17 -1.23 -4.17
C TYR A 178 4.03 -1.19 -2.64
N GLN A 179 4.22 -0.02 -2.03
CA GLN A 179 4.11 0.16 -0.59
C GLN A 179 2.68 -0.11 -0.08
N LEU A 180 1.67 0.40 -0.78
CA LEU A 180 0.27 0.22 -0.42
C LEU A 180 -0.16 -1.25 -0.61
N PHE A 181 0.19 -1.87 -1.73
CA PHE A 181 -0.16 -3.27 -2.01
C PHE A 181 0.52 -4.25 -1.05
N SER A 182 1.66 -3.89 -0.48
CA SER A 182 2.36 -4.70 0.53
C SER A 182 1.63 -4.75 1.88
N ARG A 183 0.72 -3.80 2.14
CA ARG A 183 -0.09 -3.76 3.38
C ARG A 183 -1.22 -4.78 3.36
N VAL A 184 -1.73 -5.13 2.18
CA VAL A 184 -2.89 -6.01 2.02
C VAL A 184 -2.46 -7.45 1.77
N LYS A 185 -3.12 -8.39 2.44
CA LYS A 185 -2.92 -9.82 2.20
C LYS A 185 -3.19 -10.17 0.74
N GLY A 186 -2.21 -10.78 0.07
CA GLY A 186 -2.32 -11.13 -1.35
C GLY A 186 -2.05 -9.97 -2.33
N GLY A 187 -1.92 -8.73 -1.86
CA GLY A 187 -1.66 -7.55 -2.71
C GLY A 187 -0.36 -7.66 -3.50
N GLN A 188 0.73 -8.05 -2.83
CA GLN A 188 2.01 -8.27 -3.53
C GLN A 188 1.95 -9.43 -4.53
N GLN A 189 1.17 -10.47 -4.26
CA GLN A 189 1.03 -11.63 -5.15
C GLN A 189 0.30 -11.27 -6.44
N ILE A 190 -0.78 -10.48 -6.34
CA ILE A 190 -1.50 -10.04 -7.54
C ILE A 190 -0.71 -9.01 -8.35
N LEU A 191 0.03 -8.11 -7.68
CA LEU A 191 0.95 -7.20 -8.35
C LEU A 191 2.03 -7.96 -9.13
N LEU A 192 2.61 -9.03 -8.56
CA LEU A 192 3.54 -9.92 -9.26
C LEU A 192 2.93 -10.54 -10.53
N GLN A 193 1.68 -11.01 -10.45
CA GLN A 193 0.99 -11.61 -11.60
C GLN A 193 0.84 -10.61 -12.76
N HIS A 194 0.27 -9.44 -12.48
CA HIS A 194 0.10 -8.40 -13.50
C HIS A 194 1.43 -7.88 -14.03
N TRP A 195 2.44 -7.77 -13.16
CA TRP A 195 3.79 -7.40 -13.58
C TRP A 195 4.39 -8.40 -14.58
N SER A 196 4.31 -9.71 -14.31
CA SER A 196 4.79 -10.73 -15.24
C SER A 196 4.03 -10.70 -16.57
N GLU A 197 2.71 -10.56 -16.51
CA GLU A 197 1.84 -10.47 -17.69
C GLU A 197 2.23 -9.27 -18.57
N TYR A 198 2.46 -8.11 -17.96
CA TYR A 198 2.94 -6.91 -18.65
C TYR A 198 4.30 -7.15 -19.31
N ILE A 199 5.30 -7.68 -18.59
CA ILE A 199 6.63 -7.96 -19.17
C ILE A 199 6.50 -8.85 -20.40
N LYS A 200 5.72 -9.94 -20.27
CA LYS A 200 5.53 -10.91 -21.35
C LYS A 200 4.82 -10.27 -22.53
N THR A 201 3.80 -9.46 -22.30
CA THR A 201 3.00 -8.83 -23.35
C THR A 201 3.83 -7.79 -24.09
N PHE A 202 4.38 -6.79 -23.38
CA PHE A 202 5.23 -5.75 -23.95
C PHE A 202 6.46 -6.35 -24.65
N GLY A 203 7.17 -7.26 -23.98
CA GLY A 203 8.34 -7.95 -24.53
C GLY A 203 8.03 -8.77 -25.79
N THR A 204 6.85 -9.41 -25.87
CA THR A 204 6.43 -10.12 -27.10
C THR A 204 6.29 -9.14 -28.28
N THR A 205 5.79 -7.92 -28.04
CA THR A 205 5.65 -6.91 -29.12
C THR A 205 6.99 -6.47 -29.70
N ILE A 206 8.06 -6.48 -28.89
CA ILE A 206 9.43 -6.14 -29.33
C ILE A 206 9.97 -7.23 -30.26
N VAL A 207 9.83 -8.50 -29.88
CA VAL A 207 10.52 -9.60 -30.59
C VAL A 207 9.75 -10.12 -31.81
N ILE A 208 8.42 -10.02 -31.85
CA ILE A 208 7.61 -10.76 -32.83
C ILE A 208 7.52 -10.09 -34.21
N ASN A 209 7.68 -8.77 -34.29
CA ASN A 209 7.49 -8.03 -35.54
C ASN A 209 8.79 -7.99 -36.39
N PRO A 210 8.85 -8.67 -37.57
CA PRO A 210 10.04 -8.70 -38.40
C PRO A 210 10.47 -7.33 -38.94
N GLU A 211 9.55 -6.38 -39.08
CA GLU A 211 9.85 -5.03 -39.58
C GLU A 211 10.71 -4.23 -38.58
N LYS A 212 10.63 -4.58 -37.29
CA LYS A 212 11.39 -3.96 -36.20
C LYS A 212 12.70 -4.70 -35.85
N ASP A 213 13.11 -5.68 -36.65
CA ASP A 213 14.30 -6.49 -36.40
C ASP A 213 15.59 -5.67 -36.23
N LYS A 214 15.67 -4.50 -36.88
CA LYS A 214 16.83 -3.61 -36.79
C LYS A 214 16.99 -3.00 -35.40
N ASP A 215 15.87 -2.66 -34.76
CA ASP A 215 15.84 -1.95 -33.48
C ASP A 215 15.64 -2.92 -32.31
N MET A 216 15.21 -4.15 -32.58
CA MET A 216 14.86 -5.18 -31.58
C MET A 216 15.88 -5.36 -30.45
N VAL A 217 17.19 -5.42 -30.74
CA VAL A 217 18.21 -5.62 -29.68
C VAL A 217 18.34 -4.38 -28.79
N GLN A 218 18.26 -3.19 -29.38
CA GLN A 218 18.31 -1.93 -28.63
C GLN A 218 17.04 -1.77 -27.77
N ASP A 219 15.87 -2.02 -28.34
CA ASP A 219 14.59 -2.00 -27.64
C ASP A 219 14.55 -2.99 -26.47
N LEU A 220 15.15 -4.18 -26.62
CA LEU A 220 15.29 -5.17 -25.55
C LEU A 220 16.20 -4.68 -24.41
N LEU A 221 17.32 -4.04 -24.74
CA LEU A 221 18.24 -3.46 -23.75
C LEU A 221 17.58 -2.33 -22.98
N ASP A 222 16.93 -1.41 -23.68
CA ASP A 222 16.24 -0.26 -23.09
C ASP A 222 15.05 -0.71 -22.23
N PHE A 223 14.33 -1.73 -22.68
CA PHE A 223 13.26 -2.33 -21.90
C PHE A 223 13.79 -3.02 -20.64
N LYS A 224 14.90 -3.75 -20.73
CA LYS A 224 15.54 -4.40 -19.58
C LYS A 224 16.04 -3.38 -18.55
N ASP A 225 16.66 -2.30 -19.00
CA ASP A 225 17.12 -1.22 -18.12
C ASP A 225 15.95 -0.57 -17.38
N ARG A 226 14.84 -0.30 -18.07
CA ARG A 226 13.62 0.26 -17.45
C ARG A 226 13.04 -0.68 -16.39
N VAL A 227 12.91 -1.96 -16.74
CA VAL A 227 12.43 -3.02 -15.85
C VAL A 227 13.30 -3.13 -14.59
N ASP A 228 14.63 -3.16 -14.76
CA ASP A 228 15.56 -3.25 -13.63
C ASP A 228 15.48 -2.02 -12.73
N HIS A 229 15.38 -0.82 -13.32
CA HIS A 229 15.24 0.43 -12.57
C HIS A 229 13.98 0.44 -11.71
N VAL A 230 12.84 -0.01 -12.24
CA VAL A 230 11.59 -0.14 -11.48
C VAL A 230 11.76 -1.14 -10.33
N ILE A 231 12.39 -2.28 -10.56
CA ILE A 231 12.63 -3.28 -9.50
C ILE A 231 13.55 -2.72 -8.40
N GLU A 232 14.59 -1.99 -8.79
CA GLU A 232 15.55 -1.41 -7.86
C GLU A 232 14.93 -0.31 -7.00
N VAL A 233 14.25 0.66 -7.64
CA VAL A 233 13.74 1.86 -6.97
C VAL A 233 12.35 1.64 -6.38
N CYS A 234 11.41 1.13 -7.18
CA CYS A 234 10.00 1.04 -6.78
C CYS A 234 9.74 -0.20 -5.91
N PHE A 235 10.32 -1.34 -6.28
CA PHE A 235 10.07 -2.63 -5.62
C PHE A 235 11.14 -3.03 -4.62
N GLN A 236 12.04 -2.12 -4.24
CA GLN A 236 13.01 -2.28 -3.16
C GLN A 236 13.89 -3.52 -3.32
N ARG A 237 14.29 -3.86 -4.56
CA ARG A 237 15.09 -5.04 -4.89
C ARG A 237 14.47 -6.35 -4.39
N ASN A 238 13.15 -6.47 -4.42
CA ASN A 238 12.47 -7.68 -3.97
C ASN A 238 12.81 -8.88 -4.87
N GLU A 239 13.43 -9.91 -4.30
CA GLU A 239 13.88 -11.13 -5.00
C GLU A 239 12.78 -11.84 -5.79
N LYS A 240 11.52 -11.79 -5.33
CA LYS A 240 10.40 -12.40 -6.07
C LYS A 240 10.17 -11.70 -7.40
N PHE A 241 10.28 -10.37 -7.43
CA PHE A 241 10.13 -9.58 -8.66
C PHE A 241 11.32 -9.80 -9.60
N ILE A 242 12.53 -9.93 -9.06
CA ILE A 242 13.74 -10.25 -9.84
C ILE A 242 13.61 -11.62 -10.50
N ASN A 243 13.21 -12.65 -9.75
CA ASN A 243 13.09 -14.01 -10.28
C ASN A 243 11.98 -14.11 -11.32
N LEU A 244 10.83 -13.49 -11.07
CA LEU A 244 9.71 -13.48 -12.00
C LEU A 244 10.02 -12.69 -13.27
N MET A 245 10.80 -11.61 -13.17
CA MET A 245 11.32 -10.88 -14.32
C MET A 245 12.21 -11.79 -15.18
N LYS A 246 13.17 -12.51 -14.59
CA LYS A 246 14.04 -13.45 -15.31
C LYS A 246 13.24 -14.50 -16.08
N GLU A 247 12.28 -15.15 -15.42
CA GLU A 247 11.39 -16.14 -16.03
C GLU A 247 10.54 -15.53 -17.16
N SER A 248 10.04 -14.32 -16.96
CA SER A 248 9.22 -13.62 -17.95
C SER A 248 10.03 -13.25 -19.19
N PHE A 249 11.26 -12.76 -19.00
CA PHE A 249 12.21 -12.45 -20.09
C PHE A 249 12.57 -13.69 -20.91
N GLU A 250 12.92 -14.78 -20.25
CA GLU A 250 13.16 -16.07 -20.89
C GLU A 250 11.91 -16.53 -21.67
N THR A 251 10.72 -16.41 -21.08
CA THR A 251 9.48 -16.84 -21.74
C THR A 251 9.20 -16.07 -23.05
N PHE A 252 9.27 -14.74 -23.04
CA PHE A 252 8.87 -13.96 -24.22
C PHE A 252 9.95 -13.92 -25.31
N ILE A 253 11.24 -13.89 -24.95
CA ILE A 253 12.34 -13.90 -25.93
C ILE A 253 12.28 -15.18 -26.75
N ASN A 254 12.01 -16.32 -26.09
CA ASN A 254 11.96 -17.62 -26.75
C ASN A 254 10.65 -17.90 -27.50
N LYS A 255 9.69 -16.97 -27.51
CA LYS A 255 8.53 -17.07 -28.43
C LYS A 255 8.94 -16.94 -29.89
N ARG A 256 10.08 -16.30 -30.19
CA ARG A 256 10.62 -16.19 -31.55
C ARG A 256 11.86 -17.09 -31.70
N PRO A 257 11.76 -18.21 -32.45
CA PRO A 257 12.87 -19.13 -32.62
C PRO A 257 14.05 -18.50 -33.35
N ASN A 258 15.28 -18.74 -32.86
CA ASN A 258 16.60 -18.46 -33.48
C ASN A 258 16.94 -16.98 -33.77
N LYS A 259 15.95 -16.13 -34.06
CA LYS A 259 16.15 -14.77 -34.54
C LYS A 259 16.68 -13.81 -33.47
N PRO A 260 16.23 -13.88 -32.20
CA PRO A 260 16.87 -13.13 -31.11
C PRO A 260 18.37 -13.42 -30.99
N ALA A 261 18.78 -14.69 -31.09
CA ALA A 261 20.19 -15.07 -31.03
C ALA A 261 20.99 -14.49 -32.20
N GLU A 262 20.48 -14.63 -33.43
CA GLU A 262 21.12 -14.12 -34.65
C GLU A 262 21.32 -12.60 -34.61
N LEU A 263 20.28 -11.86 -34.19
CA LEU A 263 20.31 -10.40 -34.15
C LEU A 263 21.22 -9.88 -33.03
N ILE A 264 21.27 -10.56 -31.89
CA ILE A 264 22.23 -10.22 -30.82
C ILE A 264 23.67 -10.44 -31.31
N ALA A 265 23.96 -11.53 -32.01
CA ALA A 265 25.28 -11.79 -32.59
C ALA A 265 25.72 -10.68 -33.56
N LYS A 266 24.82 -10.30 -34.48
CA LYS A 266 25.05 -9.22 -35.44
C LYS A 266 25.23 -7.86 -34.75
N HIS A 267 24.49 -7.60 -33.68
CA HIS A 267 24.60 -6.36 -32.91
C HIS A 267 25.96 -6.27 -32.21
N VAL A 268 26.44 -7.37 -31.62
CA VAL A 268 27.78 -7.45 -31.01
C VAL A 268 28.89 -7.25 -32.05
N ASP A 269 28.85 -7.95 -33.20
CA ASP A 269 29.83 -7.77 -34.29
C ASP A 269 29.86 -6.33 -34.81
N SER A 270 28.69 -5.70 -34.98
CA SER A 270 28.59 -4.30 -35.38
C SER A 270 29.23 -3.35 -34.36
N LYS A 271 29.01 -3.55 -33.06
CA LYS A 271 29.59 -2.71 -31.99
C LYS A 271 31.11 -2.90 -31.88
N LEU A 272 31.61 -4.13 -32.01
CA LEU A 272 33.06 -4.40 -32.01
C LEU A 272 33.77 -3.79 -33.23
N ARG A 273 33.17 -3.86 -34.43
CA ARG A 273 33.75 -3.23 -35.64
C ARG A 273 33.75 -1.70 -35.60
N ALA A 274 32.75 -1.12 -34.92
CA ALA A 274 32.66 0.32 -34.72
C ALA A 274 33.61 0.86 -33.63
N GLY A 275 34.27 -0.04 -32.87
CA GLY A 275 34.94 0.17 -31.58
C GLY A 275 35.99 1.28 -31.45
N ASN A 276 36.26 2.08 -32.48
CA ASN A 276 37.14 3.26 -32.40
C ASN A 276 36.48 4.58 -32.85
N LYS A 277 35.22 4.58 -33.29
CA LYS A 277 34.57 5.79 -33.88
C LYS A 277 33.41 6.37 -33.07
N GLU A 278 32.74 5.59 -32.21
CA GLU A 278 31.44 5.99 -31.62
C GLU A 278 31.31 5.83 -30.11
N ALA A 279 32.24 5.13 -29.42
CA ALA A 279 32.18 4.89 -27.98
C ALA A 279 33.58 4.69 -27.39
N THR A 280 33.73 4.98 -26.09
CA THR A 280 34.95 4.65 -25.33
C THR A 280 35.03 3.16 -24.99
N ASP A 281 36.23 2.64 -24.71
CA ASP A 281 36.44 1.25 -24.31
C ASP A 281 35.57 0.86 -23.09
N GLU A 282 35.42 1.77 -22.11
CA GLU A 282 34.56 1.55 -20.92
C GLU A 282 33.07 1.45 -21.28
N GLU A 283 32.58 2.28 -22.20
CA GLU A 283 31.19 2.24 -22.66
C GLU A 283 30.90 0.97 -23.46
N LEU A 284 31.87 0.55 -24.29
CA LEU A 284 31.77 -0.69 -25.04
C LEU A 284 31.69 -1.90 -24.11
N GLU A 285 32.54 -1.95 -23.07
CA GLU A 285 32.53 -3.02 -22.06
C GLU A 285 31.18 -3.08 -21.32
N ARG A 286 30.63 -1.93 -20.89
CA ARG A 286 29.30 -1.88 -20.26
C ARG A 286 28.18 -2.36 -21.18
N ILE A 287 28.21 -2.00 -22.46
CA ILE A 287 27.21 -2.45 -23.44
C ILE A 287 27.31 -3.96 -23.63
N LEU A 288 28.53 -4.50 -23.74
CA LEU A 288 28.75 -5.94 -23.88
C LEU A 288 28.24 -6.71 -22.66
N ASP A 289 28.50 -6.22 -21.45
CA ASP A 289 27.98 -6.83 -20.21
C ASP A 289 26.45 -6.88 -20.18
N LYS A 290 25.79 -5.79 -20.58
CA LYS A 290 24.31 -5.75 -20.68
C LYS A 290 23.78 -6.75 -21.70
N ILE A 291 24.41 -6.84 -22.86
CA ILE A 291 24.02 -7.82 -23.90
C ILE A 291 24.22 -9.24 -23.39
N MET A 292 25.29 -9.52 -22.66
CA MET A 292 25.57 -10.83 -22.06
C MET A 292 24.51 -11.24 -21.03
N ILE A 293 23.91 -10.28 -20.31
CA ILE A 293 22.77 -10.57 -19.43
C ILE A 293 21.56 -11.02 -20.26
N ILE A 294 21.22 -10.33 -21.35
CA ILE A 294 20.10 -10.71 -22.21
C ILE A 294 20.34 -12.06 -22.89
N PHE A 295 21.59 -12.33 -23.29
CA PHE A 295 21.98 -13.59 -23.92
C PHE A 295 21.66 -14.81 -23.03
N ARG A 296 21.75 -14.67 -21.69
CA ARG A 296 21.40 -15.75 -20.76
C ARG A 296 19.93 -16.18 -20.82
N PHE A 297 19.04 -15.35 -21.36
CA PHE A 297 17.62 -15.65 -21.49
C PHE A 297 17.26 -16.42 -22.77
N ILE A 298 18.21 -16.67 -23.68
CA ILE A 298 17.93 -17.33 -24.97
C ILE A 298 18.16 -18.84 -24.87
N HIS A 299 17.16 -19.61 -25.27
CA HIS A 299 17.29 -21.06 -25.42
C HIS A 299 18.13 -21.38 -26.67
N GLY A 300 19.16 -22.22 -26.51
CA GLY A 300 19.95 -22.69 -27.65
C GLY A 300 21.30 -22.01 -27.81
N THR A 301 22.03 -21.75 -26.72
CA THR A 301 23.46 -21.37 -26.70
C THR A 301 24.38 -22.29 -27.54
N ARG A 302 23.88 -23.40 -28.07
CA ARG A 302 24.57 -24.29 -29.02
C ARG A 302 24.53 -23.85 -30.49
N VAL A 303 23.67 -22.91 -30.89
CA VAL A 303 23.56 -22.47 -32.30
C VAL A 303 24.71 -21.54 -32.73
N MET A 304 25.37 -20.87 -31.77
CA MET A 304 26.44 -19.90 -32.06
C MET A 304 27.84 -20.51 -32.15
N ALA A 305 28.04 -21.80 -31.83
CA ALA A 305 29.34 -22.45 -32.01
C ALA A 305 29.63 -22.82 -33.48
N VAL A 306 28.73 -22.47 -34.42
CA VAL A 306 28.77 -22.90 -35.83
C VAL A 306 28.59 -21.73 -36.81
N CYS A 307 28.72 -20.48 -36.37
CA CYS A 307 28.80 -19.31 -37.25
C CYS A 307 30.03 -18.48 -36.88
#